data_AF-A0A7H8YWX3-F1
#
_entry.id   AF-A0A7H8YWX3-F1
#
_cell.length_a   1.000
_cell.length_b   1.000
_cell.length_c   1.000
_cell.angle_alpha   90.00
_cell.angle_beta   90.00
_cell.angle_gamma   90.00
#
_symmetry.space_group_name_H-M   'P 1'
#
loop_
_entity.id
_entity.type
_entity.pdbx_description
1 polymer ?
#
loop_
_entity_poly.entity_id
_entity_poly.type
_entity_poly.pdbx_seq_one_letter_code
_entity_poly.pdbx_strand_id
1 'polypeptide(L)'
;MKKVLYLVLCLFIGVSTYAQEKKTVKRKAVKSYTTEQAVVYAEDYFEFYEANTPYRSPPIARKISNNVFHIKIEVCTCYPKSYCYNDDERDCWQAKIYTLTIANGEKYRMEEKFNY
;
A
#
# COMPACT_ATOMS: atom_id res chain seq x y z
N MET A 1 -34.33 4.87 56.89
CA MET A 1 -33.06 5.11 56.16
C MET A 1 -32.74 4.08 55.06
N LYS A 2 -33.28 2.84 55.06
CA LYS A 2 -33.01 1.85 54.00
C LYS A 2 -33.60 2.19 52.61
N LYS A 3 -34.76 2.87 52.54
CA LYS A 3 -35.44 3.20 51.26
C LYS A 3 -34.71 4.27 50.42
N VAL A 4 -33.99 5.19 51.07
CA VAL A 4 -33.21 6.23 50.39
C VAL A 4 -31.93 5.66 49.78
N LEU A 5 -31.33 4.66 50.45
CA LEU A 5 -30.14 3.97 49.97
C LEU A 5 -30.38 3.24 48.63
N TYR A 6 -31.55 2.63 48.46
CA TYR A 6 -31.93 1.94 47.21
C TYR A 6 -32.10 2.91 46.03
N LEU A 7 -32.65 4.10 46.26
CA LEU A 7 -32.81 5.12 45.21
C LEU A 7 -31.46 5.67 44.73
N VAL A 8 -30.50 5.85 45.63
CA VAL A 8 -29.15 6.30 45.29
C VAL A 8 -28.40 5.21 44.50
N LEU A 9 -28.54 3.93 44.88
CA LEU A 9 -27.90 2.82 44.16
C LEU A 9 -28.41 2.66 42.72
N CYS A 10 -29.71 2.87 42.47
CA CYS A 10 -30.29 2.80 41.14
C CYS A 10 -29.83 3.94 40.21
N LEU A 11 -29.55 5.13 40.76
CA LEU A 11 -29.02 6.26 39.99
C LEU A 11 -27.57 6.03 39.52
N PHE A 12 -26.74 5.32 40.29
CA PHE A 12 -25.35 5.03 39.89
C PHE A 12 -25.21 3.97 38.78
N ILE A 13 -26.19 3.08 38.62
CA ILE A 13 -26.18 2.06 37.55
C ILE A 13 -26.58 2.68 36.20
N GLY A 14 -27.42 3.72 36.18
CA GLY A 14 -27.83 4.42 34.96
C GLY A 14 -26.75 5.29 34.31
N VAL A 15 -25.80 5.82 35.10
CA VAL A 15 -24.73 6.70 34.60
C VAL A 15 -23.58 5.90 33.97
N SER A 16 -23.38 4.65 34.40
CA SER A 16 -22.29 3.80 33.88
C SER A 16 -22.60 3.15 32.53
N THR A 17 -23.89 3.03 32.15
CA THR A 17 -24.28 2.56 30.81
C THR A 17 -24.26 3.68 29.77
N TYR A 18 -24.45 4.95 30.17
CA TYR A 18 -24.43 6.10 29.26
C TYR A 18 -23.00 6.49 28.81
N ALA A 19 -21.98 6.11 29.56
CA ALA A 19 -20.56 6.35 29.20
C ALA A 19 -19.97 5.28 28.26
N GLN A 20 -20.71 4.21 27.96
CA GLN A 20 -20.35 3.20 26.97
C GLN A 20 -21.17 3.36 25.68
N GLU A 21 -21.38 4.59 25.21
CA GLU A 21 -21.39 4.78 23.76
C GLU A 21 -19.98 4.44 23.27
N LYS A 22 -19.78 3.14 22.99
CA LYS A 22 -18.66 2.67 22.20
C LYS A 22 -18.67 3.56 20.98
N LYS A 23 -17.67 4.44 20.88
CA LYS A 23 -17.30 5.08 19.63
C LYS A 23 -17.12 3.95 18.64
N THR A 24 -18.18 3.60 17.91
CA THR A 24 -18.09 2.95 16.62
C THR A 24 -17.41 4.01 15.76
N VAL A 25 -16.09 4.06 15.89
CA VAL A 25 -15.22 4.68 14.91
C VAL A 25 -15.63 3.98 13.63
N LYS A 26 -16.46 4.65 12.82
CA LYS A 26 -16.83 4.16 11.50
C LYS A 26 -15.49 3.90 10.83
N ARG A 27 -15.09 2.62 10.74
CA ARG A 27 -13.84 2.25 10.08
C ARG A 27 -14.00 2.78 8.68
N LYS A 28 -13.27 3.86 8.37
CA LYS A 28 -13.31 4.51 7.07
C LYS A 28 -13.04 3.41 6.07
N ALA A 29 -13.99 3.15 5.16
CA ALA A 29 -13.86 2.06 4.21
C ALA A 29 -12.52 2.23 3.48
N VAL A 30 -11.64 1.26 3.64
CA VAL A 30 -10.33 1.28 2.97
C VAL A 30 -10.62 1.07 1.49
N LYS A 31 -10.30 2.07 0.67
CA LYS A 31 -10.44 1.97 -0.79
C LYS A 31 -9.62 0.74 -1.24
N SER A 32 -10.28 -0.18 -1.92
CA SER A 32 -9.63 -1.33 -2.53
C SER A 32 -9.24 -0.97 -3.96
N TYR A 33 -8.02 -1.30 -4.33
CA TYR A 33 -7.48 -1.07 -5.66
C TYR A 33 -7.38 -2.40 -6.43
N THR A 34 -7.43 -2.29 -7.75
CA THR A 34 -7.23 -3.43 -8.65
C THR A 34 -5.76 -3.57 -9.05
N THR A 35 -5.40 -4.71 -9.64
CA THR A 35 -4.06 -4.93 -10.19
C THR A 35 -3.74 -3.97 -11.33
N GLU A 36 -4.74 -3.61 -12.15
CA GLU A 36 -4.59 -2.70 -13.28
C GLU A 36 -4.30 -1.28 -12.77
N GLN A 37 -5.00 -0.84 -11.71
CA GLN A 37 -4.71 0.43 -11.06
C GLN A 37 -3.30 0.45 -10.45
N ALA A 38 -2.87 -0.66 -9.87
CA ALA A 38 -1.52 -0.80 -9.32
C ALA A 38 -0.43 -0.71 -10.40
N VAL A 39 -0.70 -1.22 -11.62
CA VAL A 39 0.22 -1.07 -12.77
C VAL A 39 0.37 0.40 -13.14
N VAL A 40 -0.74 1.16 -13.22
CA VAL A 40 -0.69 2.61 -13.53
C VAL A 40 0.17 3.38 -12.52
N TYR A 41 0.03 3.10 -11.22
CA TYR A 41 0.89 3.73 -10.20
C TYR A 41 2.36 3.32 -10.31
N ALA A 42 2.65 2.09 -10.76
CA ALA A 42 4.02 1.65 -10.99
C ALA A 42 4.63 2.35 -12.21
N GLU A 43 3.87 2.50 -13.29
CA GLU A 43 4.32 3.24 -14.49
C GLU A 43 4.61 4.71 -14.15
N ASP A 44 3.71 5.39 -13.44
CA ASP A 44 3.93 6.75 -12.93
C ASP A 44 5.20 6.86 -12.08
N TYR A 45 5.44 5.87 -11.20
CA TYR A 45 6.66 5.84 -10.40
C TYR A 45 7.93 5.78 -11.25
N PHE A 46 7.95 4.91 -12.27
CA PHE A 46 9.13 4.75 -13.12
C PHE A 46 9.34 5.93 -14.07
N GLU A 47 8.26 6.54 -14.54
CA GLU A 47 8.32 7.74 -15.37
C GLU A 47 8.83 8.96 -14.58
N PHE A 48 8.39 9.13 -13.32
CA PHE A 48 8.71 10.32 -12.54
C PHE A 48 9.96 10.17 -11.65
N TYR A 49 10.06 9.09 -10.88
CA TYR A 49 11.12 8.91 -9.87
C TYR A 49 12.33 8.12 -10.38
N GLU A 50 12.13 7.20 -11.34
CA GLU A 50 13.18 6.35 -11.91
C GLU A 50 13.42 6.62 -13.40
N ALA A 51 13.26 7.87 -13.84
CA ALA A 51 13.32 8.25 -15.27
C ALA A 51 14.61 7.82 -16.01
N ASN A 52 15.71 7.64 -15.29
CA ASN A 52 17.01 7.20 -15.84
C ASN A 52 17.21 5.67 -15.78
N THR A 53 16.20 4.93 -15.36
CA THR A 53 16.22 3.47 -15.24
C THR A 53 15.35 2.87 -16.35
N PRO A 54 15.93 2.47 -17.49
CA PRO A 54 15.22 1.72 -18.50
C PRO A 54 14.55 0.50 -17.89
N TYR A 55 13.27 0.32 -18.17
CA TYR A 55 12.55 -0.91 -17.91
C TYR A 55 11.95 -1.44 -19.20
N ARG A 56 11.78 -2.76 -19.27
CA ARG A 56 11.09 -3.43 -20.38
C ARG A 56 9.86 -4.15 -19.87
N SER A 57 8.86 -4.26 -20.74
CA SER A 57 7.55 -4.84 -20.46
C SER A 57 6.72 -4.02 -19.46
N PRO A 58 5.38 -4.03 -19.57
CA PRO A 58 4.53 -3.40 -18.57
C PRO A 58 4.75 -4.06 -17.19
N PRO A 59 4.69 -3.30 -16.08
CA PRO A 59 4.80 -3.86 -14.74
C PRO A 59 3.74 -4.94 -14.50
N ILE A 60 4.12 -6.01 -13.80
CA ILE A 60 3.21 -7.10 -13.44
C ILE A 60 2.84 -6.95 -11.97
N ALA A 61 1.58 -6.67 -11.69
CA ALA A 61 1.07 -6.50 -10.33
C ALA A 61 0.46 -7.78 -9.76
N ARG A 62 0.79 -8.11 -8.52
CA ARG A 62 0.13 -9.14 -7.71
C ARG A 62 -0.41 -8.52 -6.43
N LYS A 63 -1.72 -8.62 -6.23
CA LYS A 63 -2.39 -8.10 -5.04
C LYS A 63 -2.01 -8.88 -3.78
N ILE A 64 -1.64 -8.17 -2.72
CA ILE A 64 -1.33 -8.72 -1.39
C ILE A 64 -2.44 -8.36 -0.41
N SER A 65 -2.92 -7.12 -0.45
CA SER A 65 -4.07 -6.64 0.32
C SER A 65 -4.84 -5.58 -0.47
N ASN A 66 -5.86 -4.94 0.12
CA ASN A 66 -6.71 -3.95 -0.56
C ASN A 66 -5.93 -2.81 -1.22
N ASN A 67 -4.79 -2.42 -0.65
CA ASN A 67 -4.00 -1.29 -1.10
C ASN A 67 -2.48 -1.60 -1.17
N VAL A 68 -2.09 -2.87 -1.05
CA VAL A 68 -0.70 -3.32 -1.12
C VAL A 68 -0.53 -4.35 -2.22
N PHE A 69 0.48 -4.15 -3.06
CA PHE A 69 0.78 -5.00 -4.21
C PHE A 69 2.28 -5.31 -4.27
N HIS A 70 2.62 -6.50 -4.74
CA HIS A 70 3.96 -6.74 -5.29
C HIS A 70 3.94 -6.37 -6.77
N ILE A 71 4.93 -5.60 -7.19
CA ILE A 71 5.14 -5.19 -8.58
C ILE A 71 6.42 -5.84 -9.06
N LYS A 72 6.34 -6.68 -10.09
CA LYS A 72 7.51 -7.21 -10.80
C LYS A 72 7.76 -6.36 -12.03
N ILE A 73 9.00 -5.92 -12.21
CA ILE A 73 9.43 -5.14 -13.37
C ILE A 73 10.84 -5.55 -13.78
N GLU A 74 11.11 -5.58 -15.07
CA GLU A 74 12.45 -5.87 -15.60
C GLU A 74 13.18 -4.56 -15.85
N VAL A 75 14.23 -4.28 -15.08
CA VAL A 75 15.03 -3.07 -15.22
C VAL A 75 16.40 -3.38 -15.81
N CYS A 76 16.96 -2.43 -16.52
CA CYS A 76 18.32 -2.55 -16.99
C CYS A 76 19.33 -2.16 -15.91
N THR A 77 20.34 -3.02 -15.71
CA THR A 77 21.37 -2.85 -14.69
C THR A 77 22.76 -2.51 -15.25
N CYS A 78 22.97 -2.67 -16.55
CA CYS A 78 24.24 -2.33 -17.20
C CYS A 78 24.59 -0.84 -17.13
N TYR A 79 25.90 -0.56 -17.18
CA TYR A 79 26.45 0.78 -17.33
C TYR A 79 27.47 0.81 -18.50
N PRO A 80 27.36 1.75 -19.45
CA PRO A 80 26.32 2.76 -19.57
C PRO A 80 24.96 2.13 -19.95
N LYS A 81 23.87 2.86 -19.70
CA LYS A 81 22.49 2.42 -20.02
C LYS A 81 22.25 2.21 -21.53
N SER A 82 23.15 2.66 -22.40
CA SER A 82 23.10 2.35 -23.83
C SER A 82 23.16 0.85 -24.11
N TYR A 83 23.85 0.06 -23.27
CA TYR A 83 23.94 -1.39 -23.44
C TYR A 83 22.61 -2.13 -23.24
N CYS A 84 21.58 -1.48 -22.67
CA CYS A 84 20.25 -2.07 -22.54
C CYS A 84 19.52 -2.23 -23.88
N TYR A 85 19.94 -1.43 -24.87
CA TYR A 85 19.30 -1.33 -26.19
C TYR A 85 20.18 -1.86 -27.32
N ASN A 86 21.40 -2.28 -27.01
CA ASN A 86 22.26 -2.96 -27.97
C ASN A 86 21.89 -4.45 -27.99
N ASP A 87 21.86 -5.05 -29.18
CA ASP A 87 21.71 -6.51 -29.37
C ASP A 87 22.96 -7.30 -28.92
N ASP A 88 23.83 -6.71 -28.10
CA ASP A 88 24.98 -7.37 -27.51
C ASP A 88 24.49 -8.49 -26.57
N GLU A 89 25.15 -9.66 -26.55
CA GLU A 89 24.81 -10.85 -25.74
C GLU A 89 24.80 -10.64 -24.20
N ARG A 90 24.89 -9.40 -23.70
CA ARG A 90 24.85 -9.12 -22.28
C ARG A 90 23.41 -9.15 -21.78
N ASP A 91 23.13 -10.11 -20.89
CA ASP A 91 21.89 -10.13 -20.10
C ASP A 91 21.89 -9.00 -19.05
N CYS A 92 21.58 -7.79 -19.52
CA CYS A 92 21.53 -6.57 -18.71
C CYS A 92 20.21 -6.42 -17.93
N TRP A 93 19.22 -7.24 -18.24
CA TRP A 93 17.84 -7.09 -17.76
C TRP A 93 17.62 -7.94 -16.52
N GLN A 94 17.35 -7.29 -15.39
CA GLN A 94 17.09 -7.98 -14.14
C GLN A 94 15.66 -7.75 -13.67
N ALA A 95 14.98 -8.84 -13.34
CA ALA A 95 13.68 -8.78 -12.69
C ALA A 95 13.85 -8.27 -11.26
N LYS A 96 13.26 -7.11 -10.97
CA LYS A 96 13.14 -6.56 -9.62
C LYS A 96 11.70 -6.67 -9.13
N ILE A 97 11.56 -6.84 -7.82
CA ILE A 97 10.26 -6.86 -7.16
C ILE A 97 10.21 -5.67 -6.21
N TYR A 98 9.08 -4.97 -6.23
CA TYR A 98 8.82 -3.84 -5.37
C TYR A 98 7.51 -4.04 -4.62
N THR A 99 7.36 -3.38 -3.48
CA THR A 99 6.11 -3.28 -2.72
C THR A 99 5.47 -1.93 -2.99
N LEU A 100 4.30 -1.92 -3.63
CA LEU A 100 3.47 -0.74 -3.84
C LEU A 100 2.47 -0.66 -2.69
N THR A 101 2.45 0.48 -1.99
CA THR A 101 1.40 0.80 -1.02
C THR A 101 0.68 2.07 -1.46
N ILE A 102 -0.61 1.95 -1.78
CA ILE A 102 -1.45 3.08 -2.17
C ILE A 102 -2.18 3.61 -0.93
N ALA A 103 -1.99 4.88 -0.60
CA ALA A 103 -2.62 5.54 0.52
C ALA A 103 -3.87 6.34 0.07
N ASN A 104 -4.60 6.88 1.03
CA ASN A 104 -5.74 7.75 0.73
C ASN A 104 -5.28 9.03 0.03
N GLY A 105 -6.10 9.52 -0.90
CA GLY A 105 -5.81 10.72 -1.67
C GLY A 105 -4.71 10.53 -2.72
N GLU A 106 -4.65 9.34 -3.34
CA GLU A 106 -3.79 9.01 -4.49
C GLU A 106 -2.28 9.06 -4.25
N LYS A 107 -1.87 9.34 -3.01
CA LYS A 107 -0.49 9.17 -2.57
C LYS A 107 -0.12 7.69 -2.62
N TYR A 108 1.10 7.40 -3.02
CA TYR A 108 1.62 6.04 -3.02
C TYR A 108 3.08 5.99 -2.56
N ARG A 109 3.55 4.79 -2.25
CA ARG A 109 4.92 4.49 -1.86
C ARG A 109 5.36 3.24 -2.58
N MET A 110 6.57 3.29 -3.14
CA MET A 110 7.22 2.19 -3.84
C MET A 110 8.52 1.84 -3.13
N GLU A 111 8.73 0.58 -2.77
CA GLU A 111 9.94 0.14 -2.06
C GLU A 111 10.49 -1.14 -2.71
N GLU A 112 11.76 -1.14 -3.12
CA GLU A 112 12.40 -2.33 -3.68
C GLU A 112 12.51 -3.43 -2.61
N LYS A 113 12.10 -4.64 -2.98
CA LYS A 113 12.18 -5.82 -2.12
C LYS A 113 13.55 -6.47 -2.31
N PHE A 114 14.49 -6.16 -1.43
CA PHE A 114 15.78 -6.85 -1.36
C PHE A 114 15.58 -8.23 -0.73
N ASN A 115 15.81 -9.29 -1.51
CA ASN A 115 16.04 -10.61 -0.94
C ASN A 115 17.50 -10.65 -0.48
N TYR A 116 17.74 -10.59 0.83
CA TYR A 116 19.04 -10.90 1.42
C TYR A 116 19.21 -12.42 1.55
#